data_AF-A0A1V5Q064-F1
#
_entry.id   AF-A0A1V5Q064-F1
#
_cell.length_a   1.000
_cell.length_b   1.000
_cell.length_c   1.000
_cell.angle_alpha   90.00
_cell.angle_beta   90.00
_cell.angle_gamma   90.00
#
_symmetry.space_group_name_H-M   'P 1'
#
loop_
_entity.id
_entity.type
_entity.pdbx_description
1 polymer ?
#
loop_
_entity_poly.entity_id
_entity_poly.type
_entity_poly.pdbx_seq_one_letter_code
_entity_poly.pdbx_strand_id
1 'polypeptide(L)'
;MIENQPAARPQSGLTSADTVFEVVDEGGVTRFVAFYSSKHPDLVGPVRSTRPYYAEIAAGFDPIYVFWGTAPYFYIIIERLGIDYLSPLGDDTGASSVSANFIDPGSGEGADAIRDATRKAPHNAYIRIPRMLEIAKNQGYSLDGGKSPFHFKEDAPENERGDIKDITLNFSQSTFKAEFKYDSASNTYDRYIAGNPNTDRETGEQISVNNVLVLITDIKNSGDEAGHMLVRTTQSGAGYFFVDGKVIEGTWSRLNALDPFQFKDKDGKTVLINRGQTWVSIIAGIEQLDY
;
A
#
# COMPACT_ATOMS: atom_id res chain seq x y z
N MET A 1 -5.58 -1.77 -4.30
CA MET A 1 -5.66 -0.35 -3.91
C MET A 1 -6.67 -0.13 -2.81
N ILE A 2 -6.33 0.64 -1.78
CA ILE A 2 -7.24 0.96 -0.66
C ILE A 2 -7.24 2.47 -0.40
N GLU A 3 -8.42 3.02 -0.12
CA GLU A 3 -8.60 4.43 0.22
C GLU A 3 -8.12 4.77 1.64
N ASN A 4 -7.70 6.01 1.86
CA ASN A 4 -7.40 6.50 3.19
C ASN A 4 -8.02 7.86 3.53
N GLN A 5 -9.06 8.31 2.83
CA GLN A 5 -9.85 9.47 3.27
C GLN A 5 -10.48 9.22 4.65
N PRO A 6 -10.69 10.24 5.52
CA PRO A 6 -11.31 10.05 6.82
C PRO A 6 -12.67 9.33 6.76
N ALA A 7 -13.48 9.60 5.74
CA ALA A 7 -14.78 8.93 5.51
C ALA A 7 -14.67 7.44 5.14
N ALA A 8 -13.48 6.96 4.80
CA ALA A 8 -13.17 5.57 4.48
C ALA A 8 -12.53 4.81 5.66
N ARG A 9 -12.29 5.46 6.80
CA ARG A 9 -11.68 4.85 7.98
C ARG A 9 -12.76 4.43 9.00
N PRO A 10 -12.54 3.33 9.76
CA PRO A 10 -11.47 2.34 9.58
C PRO A 10 -11.64 1.52 8.29
N GLN A 11 -10.54 1.11 7.67
CA GLN A 11 -10.55 0.22 6.51
C GLN A 11 -10.79 -1.24 6.94
N SER A 12 -11.18 -2.09 5.99
CA SER A 12 -11.35 -3.52 6.18
C SER A 12 -10.16 -4.29 5.63
N GLY A 13 -9.63 -5.22 6.42
CA GLY A 13 -8.63 -6.20 6.00
C GLY A 13 -7.17 -5.74 6.04
N LEU A 14 -6.85 -4.58 6.61
CA LEU A 14 -5.45 -4.13 6.74
C LEU A 14 -4.64 -4.94 7.75
N THR A 15 -5.26 -5.50 8.79
CA THR A 15 -4.58 -6.39 9.77
C THR A 15 -4.09 -7.70 9.16
N SER A 16 -4.64 -8.09 8.01
CA SER A 16 -4.24 -9.31 7.28
C SER A 16 -3.23 -9.05 6.16
N ALA A 17 -2.87 -7.79 5.87
CA ALA A 17 -1.91 -7.49 4.82
C ALA A 17 -0.49 -7.89 5.24
N ASP A 18 0.30 -8.47 4.34
CA ASP A 18 1.73 -8.72 4.61
C ASP A 18 2.54 -7.43 4.49
N THR A 19 2.15 -6.58 3.55
CA THR A 19 2.82 -5.30 3.30
C THR A 19 1.82 -4.25 2.88
N VAL A 20 2.00 -3.02 3.37
CA VAL A 20 1.21 -1.87 2.98
C VAL A 20 2.13 -0.73 2.59
N PHE A 21 2.00 -0.22 1.36
CA PHE A 21 2.64 1.02 0.94
C PHE A 21 1.67 2.18 1.08
N GLU A 22 2.11 3.28 1.70
CA GLU A 22 1.37 4.53 1.81
C GLU A 22 2.10 5.64 1.06
N VAL A 23 1.39 6.29 0.15
CA VAL A 23 1.91 7.39 -0.67
C VAL A 23 0.86 8.49 -0.75
N VAL A 24 1.31 9.73 -0.89
CA VAL A 24 0.43 10.87 -1.15
C VAL A 24 -0.14 10.82 -2.57
N ASP A 25 -1.34 11.32 -2.71
CA ASP A 25 -2.11 11.47 -3.93
C ASP A 25 -2.71 12.89 -4.01
N GLU A 26 -3.55 13.15 -5.02
CA GLU A 26 -4.13 14.48 -5.28
C GLU A 26 -4.80 15.11 -4.08
N GLY A 27 -4.61 16.42 -3.90
CA GLY A 27 -5.15 17.16 -2.76
C GLY A 27 -4.46 16.84 -1.43
N GLY A 28 -3.32 16.16 -1.46
CA GLY A 28 -2.56 15.81 -0.26
C GLY A 28 -3.22 14.70 0.55
N VAL A 29 -3.94 13.79 -0.09
CA VAL A 29 -4.57 12.64 0.58
C VAL A 29 -3.64 11.45 0.42
N THR A 30 -3.50 10.55 1.39
CA THR A 30 -2.75 9.31 1.13
C THR A 30 -3.68 8.19 0.62
N ARG A 31 -3.12 7.20 -0.07
CA ARG A 31 -3.79 5.92 -0.37
C ARG A 31 -2.82 4.76 -0.17
N PHE A 32 -3.36 3.55 -0.12
CA PHE A 32 -2.58 2.35 0.18
C PHE A 32 -2.52 1.36 -0.99
N VAL A 33 -1.34 0.76 -1.20
CA VAL A 33 -1.18 -0.51 -1.91
C VAL A 33 -0.93 -1.58 -0.86
N ALA A 34 -1.95 -2.39 -0.57
CA ALA A 34 -1.86 -3.51 0.37
C ALA A 34 -1.69 -4.83 -0.38
N PHE A 35 -0.74 -5.63 0.06
CA PHE A 35 -0.41 -6.95 -0.49
C PHE A 35 -0.87 -8.04 0.48
N TYR A 36 -1.49 -9.07 -0.08
CA TYR A 36 -2.06 -10.22 0.62
C TYR A 36 -1.51 -11.48 -0.02
N SER A 37 -0.68 -12.22 0.72
CA SER A 37 -0.03 -13.44 0.27
C SER A 37 -0.12 -14.54 1.32
N SER A 38 0.21 -14.25 2.58
CA SER A 38 0.15 -15.23 3.67
C SER A 38 -1.25 -15.39 4.26
N LYS A 39 -2.08 -14.35 4.17
CA LYS A 39 -3.45 -14.30 4.70
C LYS A 39 -4.39 -13.68 3.67
N HIS A 40 -5.58 -14.26 3.54
CA HIS A 40 -6.63 -13.78 2.64
C HIS A 40 -7.88 -13.40 3.47
N PRO A 41 -8.04 -12.11 3.84
CA PRO A 41 -9.25 -11.68 4.53
C PRO A 41 -10.48 -11.79 3.61
N ASP A 42 -11.68 -11.99 4.17
CA ASP A 42 -12.89 -12.08 3.33
C ASP A 42 -13.15 -10.76 2.58
N LEU A 43 -13.13 -9.63 3.30
CA LEU A 43 -13.49 -8.31 2.78
C LEU A 43 -12.31 -7.33 2.86
N VAL A 44 -12.03 -6.62 1.76
CA VAL A 44 -11.00 -5.57 1.69
C VAL A 44 -11.57 -4.28 1.12
N GLY A 45 -11.25 -3.15 1.75
CA GLY A 45 -11.56 -1.83 1.21
C GLY A 45 -11.68 -0.73 2.26
N PRO A 46 -12.21 0.46 1.88
CA PRO A 46 -12.75 0.74 0.56
C PRO A 46 -11.67 0.71 -0.54
N VAL A 47 -11.96 0.07 -1.67
CA VAL A 47 -11.08 0.04 -2.85
C VAL A 47 -11.20 1.36 -3.60
N ARG A 48 -10.08 1.84 -4.13
CA ARG A 48 -10.03 3.12 -4.84
C ARG A 48 -9.27 3.09 -6.14
N SER A 49 -9.36 4.23 -6.83
CA SER A 49 -8.68 4.45 -8.08
C SER A 49 -7.17 4.34 -7.93
N THR A 50 -6.55 3.71 -8.93
CA THR A 50 -5.10 3.63 -9.05
C THR A 50 -4.52 4.88 -9.70
N ARG A 51 -3.20 5.02 -9.59
CA ARG A 51 -2.34 5.97 -10.32
C ARG A 51 -1.13 5.20 -10.85
N PRO A 52 -0.40 5.74 -11.84
CA PRO A 52 0.78 5.08 -12.40
C PRO A 52 1.75 4.57 -11.34
N TYR A 53 2.14 5.43 -10.39
CA TYR A 53 3.12 5.07 -9.36
C TYR A 53 2.61 3.98 -8.39
N TYR A 54 1.31 3.90 -8.09
CA TYR A 54 0.76 2.80 -7.30
C TYR A 54 0.83 1.47 -8.05
N ALA A 55 0.49 1.47 -9.34
CA ALA A 55 0.60 0.29 -10.19
C ALA A 55 2.05 -0.14 -10.38
N GLU A 56 2.96 0.81 -10.53
CA GLU A 56 4.41 0.54 -10.58
C GLU A 56 4.94 -0.04 -9.27
N ILE A 57 4.47 0.42 -8.10
CA ILE A 57 4.81 -0.19 -6.80
C ILE A 57 4.27 -1.62 -6.75
N ALA A 58 3.01 -1.82 -7.12
CA ALA A 58 2.38 -3.13 -7.18
C ALA A 58 3.18 -4.10 -8.06
N ALA A 59 3.54 -3.67 -9.28
CA ALA A 59 4.23 -4.47 -10.27
C ALA A 59 5.58 -5.07 -9.80
N GLY A 60 6.25 -4.44 -8.84
CA GLY A 60 7.48 -4.97 -8.23
C GLY A 60 7.28 -6.28 -7.45
N PHE A 61 6.04 -6.63 -7.11
CA PHE A 61 5.66 -7.85 -6.39
C PHE A 61 5.05 -8.93 -7.29
N ASP A 62 4.89 -8.66 -8.59
CA ASP A 62 4.19 -9.53 -9.54
C ASP A 62 2.78 -9.95 -9.05
N PRO A 63 1.86 -8.99 -8.81
CA PRO A 63 0.58 -9.27 -8.17
C PRO A 63 -0.54 -9.49 -9.18
N ILE A 64 -1.66 -10.03 -8.70
CA ILE A 64 -2.98 -9.73 -9.28
C ILE A 64 -3.44 -8.39 -8.70
N TYR A 65 -3.30 -7.32 -9.49
CA TYR A 65 -3.54 -5.96 -9.01
C TYR A 65 -5.01 -5.54 -9.08
N VAL A 66 -5.64 -5.38 -7.92
CA VAL A 66 -7.05 -4.99 -7.82
C VAL A 66 -7.21 -3.48 -7.55
N PHE A 67 -7.98 -2.78 -8.40
CA PHE A 67 -8.26 -1.35 -8.27
C PHE A 67 -9.67 -0.99 -8.76
N TRP A 68 -10.12 0.23 -8.45
CA TRP A 68 -11.46 0.72 -8.84
C TRP A 68 -11.36 1.98 -9.70
N GLY A 69 -11.04 1.76 -10.98
CA GLY A 69 -10.86 2.82 -11.98
C GLY A 69 -9.55 3.60 -11.88
N THR A 70 -9.35 4.48 -12.85
CA THR A 70 -8.24 5.46 -12.91
C THR A 70 -8.66 6.61 -13.82
N ALA A 71 -7.81 7.64 -13.97
CA ALA A 71 -8.05 8.63 -15.02
C ALA A 71 -7.88 7.97 -16.40
N PRO A 72 -8.69 8.30 -17.42
CA PRO A 72 -8.72 7.56 -18.69
C PRO A 72 -7.34 7.35 -19.33
N TYR A 73 -6.51 8.39 -19.37
CA TYR A 73 -5.18 8.35 -19.96
C TYR A 73 -4.14 7.55 -19.15
N PHE A 74 -4.46 7.09 -17.94
CA PHE A 74 -3.58 6.23 -17.15
C PHE A 74 -3.81 4.73 -17.40
N TYR A 75 -4.92 4.33 -18.01
CA TYR A 75 -5.14 2.91 -18.33
C TYR A 75 -4.05 2.35 -19.25
N ILE A 76 -3.56 3.15 -20.21
CA ILE A 76 -2.45 2.76 -21.09
C ILE A 76 -1.16 2.45 -20.32
N ILE A 77 -0.96 3.05 -19.15
CA ILE A 77 0.21 2.77 -18.31
C ILE A 77 0.03 1.41 -17.62
N ILE A 78 -1.17 1.12 -17.11
CA ILE A 78 -1.49 -0.19 -16.52
C ILE A 78 -1.31 -1.31 -17.56
N GLU A 79 -1.83 -1.10 -18.76
CA GLU A 79 -1.66 -2.03 -19.88
C GLU A 79 -0.19 -2.26 -20.22
N ARG A 80 0.62 -1.20 -20.31
CA ARG A 80 2.05 -1.29 -20.64
C ARG A 80 2.89 -1.96 -19.55
N LEU A 81 2.46 -1.93 -18.30
CA LEU A 81 3.11 -2.68 -17.22
C LEU A 81 2.96 -4.19 -17.42
N GLY A 82 1.92 -4.64 -18.14
CA GLY A 82 1.70 -6.05 -18.42
C GLY A 82 1.46 -6.90 -17.16
N ILE A 83 0.90 -6.28 -16.10
CA ILE A 83 0.54 -6.97 -14.86
C ILE A 83 -0.86 -7.55 -14.94
N ASP A 84 -1.08 -8.67 -14.26
CA ASP A 84 -2.42 -9.20 -14.04
C ASP A 84 -3.22 -8.20 -13.21
N TYR A 85 -4.46 -7.92 -13.61
CA TYR A 85 -5.28 -6.92 -12.94
C TYR A 85 -6.74 -7.33 -12.84
N LEU A 86 -7.41 -6.84 -11.81
CA LEU A 86 -8.87 -6.93 -11.69
C LEU A 86 -9.44 -5.53 -11.44
N SER A 87 -10.41 -5.13 -12.26
CA SER A 87 -11.11 -3.85 -12.12
C SER A 87 -12.56 -3.98 -12.57
N PRO A 88 -13.51 -3.34 -11.88
CA PRO A 88 -14.90 -3.30 -12.33
C PRO A 88 -15.15 -2.19 -13.36
N LEU A 89 -14.11 -1.42 -13.68
CA LEU A 89 -14.11 -0.32 -14.65
C LEU A 89 -12.99 -0.53 -15.66
N GLY A 90 -13.22 -0.15 -16.91
CA GLY A 90 -12.23 -0.14 -17.98
C GLY A 90 -12.03 1.25 -18.57
N ASP A 91 -11.22 1.33 -19.62
CA ASP A 91 -11.09 2.51 -20.46
C ASP A 91 -12.23 2.56 -21.49
N ASP A 92 -13.10 3.56 -21.39
CA ASP A 92 -14.19 3.82 -22.32
C ASP A 92 -13.80 4.77 -23.47
N THR A 93 -12.57 5.30 -23.45
CA THR A 93 -12.06 6.22 -24.49
C THR A 93 -11.45 5.49 -25.69
N GLY A 94 -11.14 4.19 -25.53
CA GLY A 94 -10.48 3.38 -26.55
C GLY A 94 -8.96 3.63 -26.67
N ALA A 95 -8.36 4.30 -25.68
CA ALA A 95 -6.92 4.56 -25.62
C ALA A 95 -6.12 3.34 -25.09
N SER A 96 -6.78 2.40 -24.44
CA SER A 96 -6.23 1.19 -23.84
C SER A 96 -7.14 -0.02 -24.05
N SER A 97 -6.57 -1.22 -24.01
CA SER A 97 -7.33 -2.49 -23.99
C SER A 97 -7.85 -2.88 -22.61
N VAL A 98 -7.55 -2.11 -21.55
CA VAL A 98 -8.02 -2.40 -20.19
C VAL A 98 -9.54 -2.31 -20.13
N SER A 99 -10.20 -3.44 -19.92
CA SER A 99 -11.65 -3.55 -19.74
C SER A 99 -12.02 -3.93 -18.31
N ALA A 100 -13.26 -3.64 -17.92
CA ALA A 100 -13.86 -4.19 -16.71
C ALA A 100 -13.89 -5.73 -16.80
N ASN A 101 -13.50 -6.41 -15.74
CA ASN A 101 -13.37 -7.86 -15.70
C ASN A 101 -13.86 -8.50 -14.38
N PHE A 102 -14.53 -7.71 -13.53
CA PHE A 102 -15.45 -8.18 -12.51
C PHE A 102 -16.63 -7.21 -12.33
N ILE A 103 -17.67 -7.64 -11.62
CA ILE A 103 -18.93 -6.89 -11.51
C ILE A 103 -18.89 -5.89 -10.36
N ASP A 104 -19.10 -4.59 -10.65
CA ASP A 104 -19.58 -3.63 -9.65
C ASP A 104 -21.04 -3.96 -9.32
N PRO A 105 -21.36 -4.36 -8.07
CA PRO A 105 -22.73 -4.76 -7.70
C PRO A 105 -23.81 -3.73 -8.02
N GLY A 106 -23.51 -2.42 -7.95
CA GLY A 106 -24.55 -1.39 -7.78
C GLY A 106 -25.35 -1.59 -6.48
N SER A 107 -26.26 -2.58 -6.47
CA SER A 107 -26.92 -3.20 -5.31
C SER A 107 -27.49 -4.60 -5.69
N GLY A 108 -27.22 -5.66 -4.92
CA GLY A 108 -27.82 -7.01 -5.12
C GLY A 108 -26.94 -8.20 -4.70
N GLU A 109 -27.55 -9.35 -4.40
CA GLU A 109 -26.87 -10.62 -4.11
C GLU A 109 -26.20 -11.20 -5.38
N GLY A 110 -25.01 -11.80 -5.23
CA GLY A 110 -24.28 -12.47 -6.33
C GLY A 110 -23.15 -11.65 -6.96
N ALA A 111 -22.84 -10.46 -6.44
CA ALA A 111 -21.79 -9.61 -6.99
C ALA A 111 -20.39 -9.95 -6.51
N ASP A 112 -19.40 -9.69 -7.37
CA ASP A 112 -17.98 -9.95 -7.12
C ASP A 112 -17.38 -9.01 -6.04
N ALA A 113 -18.08 -7.91 -5.78
CA ALA A 113 -17.73 -6.83 -4.87
C ALA A 113 -18.98 -6.34 -4.12
N ILE A 114 -18.82 -5.40 -3.19
CA ILE A 114 -19.91 -4.84 -2.35
C ILE A 114 -19.89 -3.31 -2.41
N ARG A 115 -21.08 -2.69 -2.50
CA ARG A 115 -21.32 -1.29 -2.16
C ARG A 115 -21.89 -1.23 -0.74
N ASP A 116 -21.08 -0.83 0.22
CA ASP A 116 -21.48 -0.75 1.63
C ASP A 116 -22.49 0.37 1.84
N ALA A 117 -23.73 0.00 2.19
CA ALA A 117 -24.82 0.94 2.41
C ALA A 117 -24.61 1.88 3.61
N THR A 118 -23.70 1.55 4.53
CA THR A 118 -23.36 2.39 5.69
C THR A 118 -22.42 3.54 5.34
N ARG A 119 -21.84 3.55 4.13
CA ARG A 119 -20.94 4.60 3.63
C ARG A 119 -21.45 5.22 2.35
N LYS A 120 -21.15 6.50 2.16
CA LYS A 120 -21.48 7.21 0.92
C LYS A 120 -20.43 6.94 -0.15
N ALA A 121 -20.88 6.83 -1.40
CA ALA A 121 -19.97 6.87 -2.53
C ALA A 121 -19.13 8.17 -2.49
N PRO A 122 -17.83 8.10 -2.83
CA PRO A 122 -17.14 6.93 -3.41
C PRO A 122 -16.36 6.10 -2.37
N HIS A 123 -16.66 6.23 -1.08
CA HIS A 123 -15.94 5.58 0.04
C HIS A 123 -16.55 4.23 0.48
N ASN A 124 -17.30 3.58 -0.40
CA ASN A 124 -18.14 2.44 -0.07
C ASN A 124 -17.93 1.20 -0.93
N ALA A 125 -16.94 1.20 -1.82
CA ALA A 125 -16.61 0.06 -2.67
C ALA A 125 -15.70 -0.93 -1.94
N TYR A 126 -16.08 -2.20 -1.83
CA TYR A 126 -15.27 -3.25 -1.20
C TYR A 126 -15.19 -4.48 -2.11
N ILE A 127 -14.11 -5.24 -2.01
CA ILE A 127 -13.93 -6.49 -2.76
C ILE A 127 -13.93 -7.68 -1.81
N ARG A 128 -14.33 -8.84 -2.32
CA ARG A 128 -14.20 -10.11 -1.62
C ARG A 128 -12.99 -10.87 -2.14
N ILE A 129 -11.97 -11.10 -1.32
CA ILE A 129 -10.74 -11.77 -1.77
C ILE A 129 -11.00 -13.17 -2.33
N PRO A 130 -11.84 -14.03 -1.70
CA PRO A 130 -12.15 -15.35 -2.28
C PRO A 130 -12.70 -15.25 -3.70
N ARG A 131 -13.49 -14.22 -3.99
CA ARG A 131 -14.08 -14.01 -5.30
C ARG A 131 -13.08 -13.44 -6.31
N MET A 132 -12.19 -12.54 -5.88
CA MET A 132 -11.09 -12.06 -6.72
C MET A 132 -10.16 -13.21 -7.15
N LEU A 133 -9.85 -14.15 -6.25
CA LEU A 133 -9.05 -15.34 -6.57
C LEU A 133 -9.75 -16.25 -7.58
N GLU A 134 -11.06 -16.46 -7.44
CA GLU A 134 -11.85 -17.24 -8.40
C GLU A 134 -11.85 -16.60 -9.80
N ILE A 135 -12.05 -15.29 -9.88
CA ILE A 135 -12.07 -14.54 -11.15
C ILE A 135 -10.68 -14.57 -11.79
N ALA A 136 -9.62 -14.33 -11.03
CA ALA A 136 -8.25 -14.42 -11.52
C ALA A 136 -7.94 -15.79 -12.11
N LYS A 137 -8.32 -16.86 -11.41
CA LYS A 137 -8.16 -18.24 -11.90
C LYS A 137 -8.93 -18.47 -13.20
N ASN A 138 -10.16 -17.95 -13.32
CA ASN A 138 -10.97 -18.07 -14.53
C ASN A 138 -10.41 -17.27 -15.71
N GLN A 139 -9.67 -16.20 -15.45
CA GLN A 139 -8.91 -15.45 -16.47
C GLN A 139 -7.57 -16.11 -16.84
N GLY A 140 -7.19 -17.19 -16.15
CA GLY A 140 -5.92 -17.89 -16.37
C GLY A 140 -4.71 -17.24 -15.72
N TYR A 141 -4.92 -16.30 -14.78
CA TYR A 141 -3.84 -15.68 -14.02
C TYR A 141 -3.17 -16.67 -13.07
N SER A 142 -1.88 -16.49 -12.84
CA SER A 142 -1.16 -17.24 -11.81
C SER A 142 -1.64 -16.77 -10.44
N LEU A 143 -2.03 -17.72 -9.58
CA LEU A 143 -2.25 -17.42 -8.16
C LEU A 143 -0.95 -17.56 -7.35
N ASP A 144 0.07 -18.14 -7.95
CA ASP A 144 1.41 -18.18 -7.38
C ASP A 144 2.07 -16.83 -7.68
N GLY A 145 2.31 -16.04 -6.64
CA GLY A 145 3.16 -14.85 -6.71
C GLY A 145 4.64 -15.22 -6.70
N GLY A 146 5.51 -14.26 -7.03
CA GLY A 146 6.94 -14.59 -7.22
C GLY A 146 7.96 -13.63 -6.62
N LYS A 147 7.56 -12.40 -6.24
CA LYS A 147 8.53 -11.35 -5.89
C LYS A 147 8.25 -10.74 -4.52
N SER A 148 9.30 -10.67 -3.71
CA SER A 148 9.35 -9.89 -2.48
C SER A 148 10.68 -9.13 -2.44
N PRO A 149 10.68 -7.82 -2.13
CA PRO A 149 11.91 -7.06 -1.95
C PRO A 149 12.57 -7.31 -0.59
N PHE A 150 11.92 -8.06 0.29
CA PHE A 150 12.32 -8.17 1.69
C PHE A 150 13.20 -9.38 1.96
N HIS A 151 14.23 -9.15 2.76
CA HIS A 151 15.08 -10.18 3.33
C HIS A 151 14.85 -10.21 4.85
N PHE A 152 14.69 -11.41 5.40
CA PHE A 152 14.21 -11.57 6.76
C PHE A 152 15.30 -12.05 7.72
N LYS A 153 15.17 -11.64 8.96
CA LYS A 153 15.86 -12.19 10.12
C LYS A 153 14.84 -12.60 11.20
N GLU A 154 15.33 -13.28 12.23
CA GLU A 154 14.55 -13.46 13.46
C GLU A 154 14.56 -12.17 14.30
N ASP A 155 13.57 -12.04 15.17
CA ASP A 155 13.42 -10.91 16.09
C ASP A 155 14.63 -10.77 17.01
N ALA A 156 14.97 -9.52 17.35
CA ALA A 156 16.01 -9.29 18.34
C ALA A 156 15.54 -9.75 19.74
N PRO A 157 16.45 -10.35 20.55
CA PRO A 157 16.22 -10.55 21.98
C PRO A 157 15.82 -9.24 22.66
N GLU A 158 15.00 -9.31 23.72
CA GLU A 158 14.46 -8.13 24.40
C GLU A 158 15.56 -7.14 24.87
N ASN A 159 16.68 -7.67 25.37
CA ASN A 159 17.83 -6.88 25.81
C ASN A 159 18.66 -6.26 24.68
N GLU A 160 18.36 -6.60 23.42
CA GLU A 160 19.00 -6.05 22.23
C GLU A 160 18.07 -5.11 21.45
N ARG A 161 16.81 -4.93 21.86
CA ARG A 161 15.86 -3.99 21.24
C ARG A 161 16.26 -2.54 21.51
N GLY A 162 15.96 -1.65 20.58
CA GLY A 162 16.25 -0.21 20.68
C GLY A 162 15.18 0.59 21.41
N ASP A 163 15.39 1.90 21.47
CA ASP A 163 14.59 2.88 22.20
C ASP A 163 13.91 3.93 21.31
N ILE A 164 13.93 3.77 19.98
CA ILE A 164 13.11 4.58 19.06
C ILE A 164 11.65 4.18 19.26
N LYS A 165 10.93 5.01 20.03
CA LYS A 165 9.55 4.74 20.46
C LYS A 165 8.50 5.30 19.54
N ASP A 166 8.69 6.50 19.04
CA ASP A 166 7.69 7.22 18.26
C ASP A 166 8.27 7.55 16.89
N ILE A 167 7.57 7.17 15.82
CA ILE A 167 7.93 7.53 14.45
C ILE A 167 6.74 8.29 13.88
N THR A 168 6.95 9.54 13.47
CA THR A 168 5.89 10.42 12.94
C THR A 168 6.14 10.74 11.47
N LEU A 169 5.11 10.55 10.64
CA LEU A 169 5.10 10.85 9.21
C LEU A 169 4.08 11.95 8.93
N ASN A 170 4.57 13.11 8.52
CA ASN A 170 3.77 14.27 8.13
C ASN A 170 3.64 14.34 6.61
N PHE A 171 2.82 13.46 6.03
CA PHE A 171 2.64 13.37 4.57
C PHE A 171 2.15 14.67 3.93
N SER A 172 1.23 15.38 4.59
CA SER A 172 0.52 16.51 4.00
C SER A 172 -0.28 17.28 5.07
N GLN A 173 -1.58 16.98 5.21
CA GLN A 173 -2.50 17.58 6.17
C GLN A 173 -2.50 16.77 7.48
N SER A 174 -2.88 17.40 8.59
CA SER A 174 -2.92 16.74 9.91
C SER A 174 -3.82 15.49 9.95
N THR A 175 -4.84 15.43 9.09
CA THR A 175 -5.72 14.26 8.92
C THR A 175 -5.03 13.04 8.30
N PHE A 176 -3.86 13.23 7.69
CA PHE A 176 -3.00 12.19 7.11
C PHE A 176 -1.66 12.05 7.85
N LYS A 177 -1.51 12.68 9.02
CA LYS A 177 -0.40 12.37 9.92
C LYS A 177 -0.49 10.92 10.35
N ALA A 178 0.55 10.14 10.07
CA ALA A 178 0.66 8.75 10.52
C ALA A 178 1.73 8.67 11.62
N GLU A 179 1.44 7.92 12.67
CA GLU A 179 2.36 7.74 13.79
C GLU A 179 2.49 6.24 14.06
N PHE A 180 3.68 5.79 14.41
CA PHE A 180 3.97 4.41 14.78
C PHE A 180 4.62 4.42 16.15
N LYS A 181 4.00 3.71 17.09
CA LYS A 181 4.46 3.64 18.48
C LYS A 181 4.98 2.26 18.78
N TYR A 182 6.27 2.15 19.04
CA TYR A 182 6.94 0.89 19.31
C TYR A 182 6.62 0.39 20.72
N ASP A 183 6.15 -0.84 20.80
CA ASP A 183 6.04 -1.62 22.03
C ASP A 183 7.17 -2.65 22.08
N SER A 184 8.10 -2.45 23.02
CA SER A 184 9.25 -3.33 23.20
C SER A 184 8.87 -4.70 23.72
N ALA A 185 7.69 -4.91 24.33
CA ALA A 185 7.26 -6.22 24.81
C ALA A 185 6.80 -7.11 23.64
N SER A 186 5.92 -6.58 22.79
CA SER A 186 5.43 -7.27 21.59
C SER A 186 6.41 -7.25 20.41
N ASN A 187 7.40 -6.35 20.43
CA ASN A 187 8.32 -6.09 19.31
C ASN A 187 7.60 -5.58 18.05
N THR A 188 6.55 -4.77 18.23
CA THR A 188 5.73 -4.24 17.14
C THR A 188 5.51 -2.74 17.27
N TYR A 189 5.02 -2.13 16.20
CA TYR A 189 4.73 -0.72 16.08
C TYR A 189 3.23 -0.52 15.87
N ASP A 190 2.55 0.02 16.88
CA ASP A 190 1.14 0.34 16.82
C ASP A 190 0.91 1.58 15.97
N ARG A 191 0.08 1.46 14.94
CA ARG A 191 -0.21 2.55 14.01
C ARG A 191 -1.33 3.43 14.52
N TYR A 192 -1.12 4.74 14.42
CA TYR A 192 -2.09 5.78 14.66
C TYR A 192 -2.23 6.64 13.41
N ILE A 193 -3.41 7.21 13.21
CA ILE A 193 -3.67 8.16 12.14
C ILE A 193 -4.47 9.34 12.66
N ALA A 194 -3.99 10.54 12.37
CA ALA A 194 -4.53 11.79 12.91
C ALA A 194 -4.71 11.73 14.45
N GLY A 195 -3.73 11.16 15.16
CA GLY A 195 -3.74 11.03 16.62
C GLY A 195 -4.66 9.95 17.20
N ASN A 196 -5.38 9.16 16.38
CA ASN A 196 -6.27 8.09 16.84
C ASN A 196 -5.68 6.71 16.50
N PRO A 197 -5.89 5.67 17.33
CA PRO A 197 -5.58 4.30 16.97
C PRO A 197 -6.15 3.95 15.59
N ASN A 198 -5.31 3.48 14.67
CA ASN A 198 -5.81 3.03 13.39
C ASN A 198 -6.26 1.58 13.51
N THR A 199 -7.58 1.37 13.54
CA THR A 199 -8.15 0.03 13.61
C THR A 199 -8.55 -0.51 12.24
N ASP A 200 -8.65 -1.84 12.17
CA ASP A 200 -9.35 -2.56 11.10
C ASP A 200 -10.82 -2.70 11.46
N ARG A 201 -11.70 -2.42 10.51
CA ARG A 201 -13.15 -2.46 10.74
C ARG A 201 -13.66 -3.86 11.07
N GLU A 202 -13.14 -4.88 10.38
CA GLU A 202 -13.73 -6.23 10.45
C GLU A 202 -13.34 -6.93 11.75
N THR A 203 -12.13 -6.67 12.26
CA THR A 203 -11.62 -7.27 13.50
C THR A 203 -11.79 -6.36 14.71
N GLY A 204 -11.86 -5.05 14.52
CA GLY A 204 -11.80 -4.05 15.59
C GLY A 204 -10.40 -3.87 16.18
N GLU A 205 -9.41 -4.64 15.73
CA GLU A 205 -8.04 -4.61 16.24
C GLU A 205 -7.30 -3.38 15.70
N GLN A 206 -6.40 -2.84 16.52
CA GLN A 206 -5.45 -1.83 16.07
C GLN A 206 -4.41 -2.47 15.14
N ILE A 207 -4.09 -1.78 14.05
CA ILE A 207 -3.01 -2.19 13.16
C ILE A 207 -1.68 -2.05 13.93
N SER A 208 -0.96 -3.16 14.07
CA SER A 208 0.36 -3.24 14.69
C SER A 208 1.30 -3.98 13.74
N VAL A 209 2.43 -3.36 13.39
CA VAL A 209 3.35 -3.87 12.36
C VAL A 209 4.70 -4.25 12.95
N ASN A 210 5.41 -5.20 12.34
CA ASN A 210 6.75 -5.61 12.80
C ASN A 210 7.84 -4.65 12.29
N ASN A 211 7.61 -4.03 11.14
CA ASN A 211 8.58 -3.17 10.48
C ASN A 211 7.92 -1.92 9.91
N VAL A 212 8.60 -0.77 10.05
CA VAL A 212 8.23 0.48 9.39
C VAL A 212 9.39 0.90 8.50
N LEU A 213 9.17 1.08 7.21
CA LEU A 213 10.17 1.54 6.25
C LEU A 213 9.72 2.89 5.71
N VAL A 214 10.65 3.82 5.58
CA VAL A 214 10.39 5.14 5.02
C VAL A 214 11.32 5.37 3.83
N LEU A 215 10.73 5.60 2.67
CA LEU A 215 11.44 5.80 1.41
C LEU A 215 11.29 7.26 0.97
N ILE A 216 12.41 7.95 0.78
CA ILE A 216 12.41 9.34 0.30
C ILE A 216 12.62 9.34 -1.21
N THR A 217 11.74 10.03 -1.94
CA THR A 217 11.78 10.12 -3.39
C THR A 217 11.25 11.47 -3.88
N ASP A 218 11.42 11.74 -5.18
CA ASP A 218 10.85 12.94 -5.79
C ASP A 218 9.33 12.77 -5.94
N ILE A 219 8.58 13.66 -5.27
CA ILE A 219 7.13 13.76 -5.36
C ILE A 219 6.77 15.19 -5.75
N LYS A 220 5.97 15.35 -6.81
CA LYS A 220 5.53 16.67 -7.28
C LYS A 220 4.16 16.62 -7.94
N ASN A 221 3.51 17.77 -8.03
CA ASN A 221 2.31 17.92 -8.84
C ASN A 221 2.67 17.81 -10.34
N SER A 222 1.80 17.20 -11.14
CA SER A 222 1.97 17.06 -12.60
C SER A 222 1.80 18.38 -13.34
N GLY A 223 1.08 19.34 -12.75
CA GLY A 223 0.66 20.59 -13.37
C GLY A 223 -0.64 20.48 -14.17
N ASP A 224 -1.29 19.31 -14.20
CA ASP A 224 -2.61 19.17 -14.85
C ASP A 224 -3.75 19.74 -14.00
N GLU A 225 -4.90 20.00 -14.64
CA GLU A 225 -6.07 20.63 -14.00
C GLU A 225 -6.64 19.82 -12.84
N ALA A 226 -6.48 18.50 -12.86
CA ALA A 226 -6.95 17.61 -11.81
C ALA A 226 -5.95 17.50 -10.64
N GLY A 227 -4.75 18.09 -10.79
CA GLY A 227 -3.72 18.14 -9.77
C GLY A 227 -3.08 16.79 -9.49
N HIS A 228 -2.98 15.90 -10.49
CA HIS A 228 -2.37 14.58 -10.32
C HIS A 228 -0.95 14.66 -9.79
N MET A 229 -0.55 13.65 -9.01
CA MET A 229 0.80 13.57 -8.46
C MET A 229 1.71 12.72 -9.35
N LEU A 230 2.97 13.13 -9.45
CA LEU A 230 4.08 12.36 -10.00
C LEU A 230 4.96 11.91 -8.85
N VAL A 231 5.15 10.60 -8.72
CA VAL A 231 6.02 9.98 -7.71
C VAL A 231 7.04 9.13 -8.44
N ARG A 232 8.34 9.38 -8.20
CA ARG A 232 9.40 8.56 -8.79
C ARG A 232 9.51 7.22 -8.04
N THR A 233 9.33 6.12 -8.76
CA THR A 233 9.39 4.76 -8.19
C THR A 233 10.63 3.95 -8.61
N THR A 234 11.45 4.48 -9.51
CA THR A 234 12.71 3.86 -10.00
C THR A 234 13.90 4.72 -9.62
N GLN A 235 15.12 4.31 -9.97
CA GLN A 235 16.39 4.89 -9.53
C GLN A 235 16.65 4.61 -8.05
N SER A 236 17.13 5.58 -7.28
CA SER A 236 17.48 5.41 -5.87
C SER A 236 17.02 6.60 -5.02
N GLY A 237 16.97 6.40 -3.71
CA GLY A 237 16.70 7.45 -2.74
C GLY A 237 17.12 7.02 -1.34
N ALA A 238 17.04 7.95 -0.39
CA ALA A 238 17.33 7.65 1.01
C ALA A 238 16.23 6.75 1.61
N GLY A 239 16.64 5.86 2.51
CA GLY A 239 15.76 4.94 3.20
C GLY A 239 16.04 4.91 4.70
N TYR A 240 14.97 4.83 5.50
CA TYR A 240 15.02 4.68 6.95
C TYR A 240 14.20 3.45 7.30
N PHE A 241 14.82 2.46 7.92
CA PHE A 241 14.22 1.15 8.15
C PHE A 241 14.16 0.88 9.65
N PHE A 242 12.96 0.97 10.22
CA PHE A 242 12.70 0.79 11.63
C PHE A 242 12.34 -0.66 11.93
N VAL A 243 13.19 -1.31 12.73
CA VAL A 243 13.13 -2.73 13.08
C VAL A 243 13.63 -2.88 14.52
N ASP A 244 12.95 -3.67 15.35
CA ASP A 244 13.29 -3.92 16.76
C ASP A 244 13.51 -2.65 17.60
N GLY A 245 12.77 -1.57 17.36
CA GLY A 245 12.94 -0.29 18.06
C GLY A 245 14.21 0.47 17.69
N LYS A 246 14.88 0.09 16.60
CA LYS A 246 16.07 0.77 16.05
C LYS A 246 15.77 1.34 14.68
N VAL A 247 16.60 2.27 14.22
CA VAL A 247 16.63 2.72 12.83
C VAL A 247 17.88 2.20 12.12
N ILE A 248 17.72 1.69 10.91
CA ILE A 248 18.80 1.43 9.96
C ILE A 248 18.67 2.49 8.87
N GLU A 249 19.63 3.39 8.79
CA GLU A 249 19.69 4.36 7.71
C GLU A 249 20.40 3.77 6.49
N GLY A 250 19.94 4.13 5.30
CA GLY A 250 20.50 3.61 4.07
C GLY A 250 19.83 4.15 2.83
N THR A 251 19.67 3.29 1.82
CA THR A 251 19.10 3.64 0.53
C THR A 251 18.13 2.57 0.04
N TRP A 252 17.15 3.02 -0.74
CA TRP A 252 16.38 2.14 -1.61
C TRP A 252 16.84 2.36 -3.06
N SER A 253 16.74 1.32 -3.87
CA SER A 253 16.91 1.44 -5.32
C SER A 253 16.08 0.43 -6.11
N ARG A 254 15.80 0.76 -7.37
CA ARG A 254 15.02 -0.04 -8.30
C ARG A 254 15.27 0.39 -9.73
N LEU A 255 15.67 -0.53 -10.63
CA LEU A 255 16.03 -0.16 -12.00
C LEU A 255 14.78 0.14 -12.85
N ASN A 256 13.82 -0.79 -12.88
CA ASN A 256 12.57 -0.67 -13.63
C ASN A 256 11.33 -0.95 -12.77
N ALA A 257 10.15 -0.61 -13.27
CA ALA A 257 8.90 -0.78 -12.52
C ALA A 257 8.56 -2.24 -12.15
N LEU A 258 9.08 -3.21 -12.91
CA LEU A 258 8.87 -4.65 -12.69
C LEU A 258 9.92 -5.28 -11.76
N ASP A 259 10.98 -4.55 -11.42
CA ASP A 259 12.01 -5.02 -10.51
C ASP A 259 11.53 -4.85 -9.06
N PRO A 260 11.86 -5.76 -8.15
CA PRO A 260 11.67 -5.53 -6.72
C PRO A 260 12.52 -4.34 -6.25
N PHE A 261 12.05 -3.64 -5.21
CA PHE A 261 12.90 -2.70 -4.50
C PHE A 261 14.10 -3.42 -3.87
N GLN A 262 15.24 -2.74 -3.80
CA GLN A 262 16.42 -3.18 -3.07
C GLN A 262 16.70 -2.22 -1.93
N PHE A 263 16.95 -2.74 -0.73
CA PHE A 263 17.23 -1.94 0.46
C PHE A 263 18.64 -2.24 0.96
N LYS A 264 19.46 -1.18 1.06
CA LYS A 264 20.86 -1.27 1.49
C LYS A 264 21.13 -0.32 2.64
N ASP A 265 21.90 -0.75 3.63
CA ASP A 265 22.39 0.12 4.71
C ASP A 265 23.51 1.06 4.21
N LYS A 266 24.02 1.93 5.10
CA LYS A 266 25.15 2.84 4.82
C LYS A 266 26.45 2.12 4.39
N ASP A 267 26.62 0.86 4.76
CA ASP A 267 27.78 0.04 4.38
C ASP A 267 27.55 -0.73 3.06
N GLY A 268 26.39 -0.57 2.43
CA GLY A 268 26.01 -1.28 1.19
C GLY A 268 25.56 -2.74 1.42
N LYS A 269 25.32 -3.16 2.66
CA LYS A 269 24.78 -4.49 2.96
C LYS A 269 23.27 -4.50 2.82
N THR A 270 22.72 -5.66 2.47
CA THR A 270 21.25 -5.84 2.40
C THR A 270 20.64 -5.66 3.78
N VAL A 271 19.60 -4.82 3.85
CA VAL A 271 18.83 -4.63 5.08
C VAL A 271 17.99 -5.89 5.35
N LEU A 272 18.05 -6.37 6.59
CA LEU A 272 17.23 -7.48 7.07
C LEU A 272 16.13 -6.93 7.99
N ILE A 273 14.90 -7.37 7.79
CA ILE A 273 13.72 -6.95 8.58
C ILE A 273 13.13 -8.15 9.33
N ASN A 274 12.30 -7.89 10.34
CA ASN A 274 11.58 -8.95 11.06
C ASN A 274 10.56 -9.63 10.15
N ARG A 275 10.27 -10.89 10.40
CA ARG A 275 9.12 -11.56 9.76
C ARG A 275 7.82 -10.96 10.29
N GLY A 276 6.85 -10.75 9.41
CA GLY A 276 5.54 -10.20 9.76
C GLY A 276 5.19 -8.96 8.96
N GLN A 277 4.19 -8.21 9.43
CA GLN A 277 3.62 -7.11 8.66
C GLN A 277 4.61 -5.96 8.51
N THR A 278 4.70 -5.41 7.30
CA THR A 278 5.61 -4.30 6.97
C THR A 278 4.84 -3.10 6.41
N TRP A 279 5.01 -1.93 7.02
CA TRP A 279 4.45 -0.68 6.52
C TRP A 279 5.53 0.14 5.83
N VAL A 280 5.29 0.57 4.59
CA VAL A 280 6.24 1.35 3.80
C VAL A 280 5.63 2.72 3.48
N SER A 281 6.22 3.78 4.02
CA SER A 281 5.80 5.16 3.78
C SER A 281 6.71 5.80 2.74
N ILE A 282 6.15 6.33 1.65
CA ILE A 282 6.92 7.08 0.64
C ILE A 282 6.65 8.57 0.80
N ILE A 283 7.71 9.34 1.07
CA ILE A 283 7.64 10.79 1.35
C ILE A 283 8.58 11.59 0.43
N ALA A 284 8.37 12.90 0.35
CA ALA A 284 9.12 13.79 -0.54
C ALA A 284 10.46 14.23 0.06
N GLY A 285 10.55 14.32 1.39
CA GLY A 285 11.75 14.81 2.07
C GLY A 285 11.83 14.38 3.53
N ILE A 286 13.04 14.48 4.09
CA ILE A 286 13.35 14.04 5.45
C ILE A 286 12.63 14.87 6.51
N GLU A 287 12.27 16.12 6.20
CA GLU A 287 11.49 17.00 7.07
C GLU A 287 10.08 16.48 7.37
N GLN A 288 9.61 15.48 6.62
CA GLN A 288 8.32 14.82 6.86
C GLN A 288 8.42 13.63 7.82
N LEU A 289 9.62 13.29 8.30
CA LEU A 289 9.89 12.18 9.22
C LEU A 289 10.53 12.69 10.50
N ASP A 290 10.00 12.26 11.65
CA ASP A 290 10.51 12.55 13.00
C ASP A 290 10.56 11.24 13.81
N TYR A 291 11.68 10.95 14.50
CA TYR A 291 11.89 9.75 15.31
C TYR A 291 13.07 9.87 16.30
#